data_AF-A0A9Q5HXZ7-F1
#
_entry.id   AF-A0A9Q5HXZ7-F1
#
_cell.length_a   1.000
_cell.length_b   1.000
_cell.length_c   1.000
_cell.angle_alpha   90.00
_cell.angle_beta   90.00
_cell.angle_gamma   90.00
#
_symmetry.space_group_name_H-M   'P 1'
#
loop_
_entity.id
_entity.type
_entity.pdbx_description
1 polymer ?
#
loop_
_entity_poly.entity_id
_entity_poly.type
_entity_poly.pdbx_seq_one_letter_code
_entity_poly.pdbx_strand_id
1 'polypeptide(L)'
;MPIMTTRHIFSNLDAFQQGSEDILSHALKIDSSFVVATDSIAILTADFINIDGTAYDSQVAKRSELTGMKRMTIVGWAARF
;
A
#
# COMPACT_ATOMS: atom_id res chain seq x y z
N MET A 1 15.39 15.16 19.29
CA MET A 1 15.75 14.70 17.93
C MET A 1 14.52 14.11 17.27
N PRO A 2 14.31 14.24 15.96
CA PRO A 2 13.23 13.54 15.29
C PRO A 2 13.57 12.04 15.16
N ILE A 3 12.62 11.18 15.48
CA ILE A 3 12.71 9.72 15.32
C ILE A 3 11.41 9.20 14.71
N MET A 4 11.53 8.35 13.69
CA MET A 4 10.42 7.72 12.99
C MET A 4 10.90 6.34 12.53
N THR A 5 10.44 5.28 13.18
CA THR A 5 10.87 3.91 12.87
C THR A 5 9.80 3.17 12.09
N THR A 6 10.22 2.24 11.23
CA THR A 6 9.32 1.36 10.46
C THR A 6 10.00 0.01 10.25
N ARG A 7 9.21 -1.00 9.86
CA ARG A 7 9.71 -2.32 9.46
C ARG A 7 9.57 -2.47 7.96
N HIS A 8 10.66 -2.83 7.29
CA HIS A 8 10.69 -3.05 5.84
C HIS A 8 10.66 -4.55 5.54
N ILE A 9 9.46 -5.12 5.51
CA ILE A 9 9.23 -6.57 5.35
C ILE A 9 8.45 -6.82 4.07
N PHE A 10 8.88 -7.84 3.33
CA PHE A 10 8.16 -8.39 2.19
C PHE A 10 7.48 -9.69 2.62
N SER A 11 6.16 -9.73 2.52
CA SER A 11 5.35 -10.91 2.84
C SER A 11 4.83 -11.54 1.56
N ASN A 12 5.03 -12.85 1.43
CA ASN A 12 4.52 -13.68 0.35
C ASN A 12 3.87 -14.91 1.00
N LEU A 13 2.56 -15.11 0.83
CA LEU A 13 1.84 -16.21 1.47
C LEU A 13 1.92 -17.51 0.65
N ASP A 14 2.25 -17.40 -0.64
CA ASP A 14 2.36 -18.54 -1.56
C ASP A 14 3.77 -19.17 -1.55
N ALA A 15 4.78 -18.38 -1.15
CA ALA A 15 6.19 -18.62 -0.78
C ALA A 15 7.05 -19.62 -1.60
N PHE A 16 6.50 -20.70 -2.14
CA PHE A 16 7.20 -21.78 -2.85
C PHE A 16 6.34 -22.48 -3.93
N GLN A 17 5.12 -22.01 -4.20
CA GLN A 17 4.27 -22.55 -5.26
C GLN A 17 4.69 -22.02 -6.65
N GLN A 18 4.51 -22.85 -7.68
CA GLN A 18 4.77 -22.45 -9.06
C GLN A 18 3.85 -21.28 -9.44
N GLY A 19 4.40 -20.12 -9.80
CA GLY A 19 3.64 -18.88 -10.04
C GLY A 19 3.61 -17.88 -8.88
N SER A 20 4.33 -18.12 -7.78
CA SER A 20 4.45 -17.22 -6.62
C SER A 20 5.36 -15.98 -6.86
N GLU A 21 5.68 -15.66 -8.11
CA GLU A 21 6.44 -14.46 -8.47
C GLU A 21 5.61 -13.18 -8.35
N ASP A 22 4.29 -13.34 -8.18
CA ASP A 22 3.35 -12.24 -8.18
C ASP A 22 2.43 -12.25 -6.95
N ILE A 23 2.07 -11.05 -6.48
CA ILE A 23 1.19 -10.83 -5.33
C ILE A 23 -0.26 -10.52 -5.75
N LEU A 24 -0.56 -10.40 -7.05
CA LEU A 24 -1.89 -10.00 -7.56
C LEU A 24 -3.02 -10.99 -7.22
N SER A 25 -2.69 -12.23 -6.89
CA SER A 25 -3.66 -13.25 -6.45
C SER A 25 -4.17 -13.03 -5.02
N HIS A 26 -3.45 -12.26 -4.20
CA HIS A 26 -3.72 -12.12 -2.78
C HIS A 26 -4.85 -11.10 -2.53
N ALA A 27 -5.65 -11.34 -1.49
CA ALA A 27 -6.65 -10.38 -1.05
C ALA A 27 -6.02 -9.37 -0.08
N LEU A 28 -6.12 -8.09 -0.40
CA LEU A 28 -5.64 -6.99 0.45
C LEU A 28 -6.83 -6.18 0.97
N LYS A 29 -6.81 -5.88 2.27
CA LYS A 29 -7.70 -4.92 2.91
C LYS A 29 -6.86 -3.92 3.69
N ILE A 30 -7.12 -2.63 3.49
CA ILE A 30 -6.48 -1.52 4.20
C ILE A 30 -7.58 -0.69 4.86
N ASP A 31 -7.44 -0.42 6.15
CA ASP A 31 -8.36 0.44 6.90
C ASP A 31 -7.90 1.91 6.80
N SER A 32 -8.26 2.57 5.72
CA SER A 32 -8.04 3.99 5.49
C SER A 32 -9.10 4.54 4.53
N SER A 33 -9.37 5.85 4.58
CA SER A 33 -10.19 6.57 3.59
C SER A 33 -9.36 7.53 2.73
N PHE A 34 -8.06 7.65 3.01
CA PHE A 34 -7.17 8.60 2.33
C PHE A 34 -5.80 8.00 2.02
N VAL A 35 -5.18 8.50 0.96
CA VAL A 35 -3.75 8.35 0.68
C VAL A 35 -3.10 9.73 0.58
N VAL A 36 -1.80 9.80 0.90
CA VAL A 36 -1.03 11.04 0.79
C VAL A 36 -0.37 11.09 -0.58
N ALA A 37 -0.61 12.18 -1.32
CA ALA A 37 -0.02 12.37 -2.62
C ALA A 37 1.48 12.69 -2.52
N THR A 38 2.24 12.17 -3.50
CA THR A 38 3.66 12.45 -3.65
C THR A 38 3.98 12.89 -5.07
N ASP A 39 5.05 13.66 -5.23
CA ASP A 39 5.60 14.00 -6.54
C ASP A 39 6.41 12.87 -7.18
N SER A 40 7.05 13.14 -8.32
CA SER A 40 7.83 12.16 -9.09
C SER A 40 9.08 11.64 -8.38
N ILE A 41 9.53 12.31 -7.32
CA ILE A 41 10.68 11.91 -6.49
C ILE A 41 10.26 11.49 -5.08
N ALA A 42 8.96 11.21 -4.89
CA ALA A 42 8.35 10.74 -3.65
C ALA A 42 8.35 11.76 -2.48
N ILE A 43 8.39 13.06 -2.77
CA ILE A 43 8.16 14.11 -1.78
C ILE A 43 6.65 14.35 -1.64
N LEU A 44 6.17 14.47 -0.40
CA LEU A 44 4.74 14.72 -0.12
C LEU A 44 4.32 16.08 -0.69
N THR A 45 3.20 16.12 -1.41
CA THR A 45 2.64 17.38 -1.96
C THR A 45 1.72 18.11 -0.98
N ALA A 46 1.53 17.54 0.23
CA ALA A 46 0.56 17.96 1.25
C ALA A 46 -0.93 17.72 0.89
N ASP A 47 -1.22 17.03 -0.21
CA ASP A 47 -2.58 16.66 -0.58
C ASP A 47 -2.99 15.29 -0.03
N PHE A 48 -4.23 15.21 0.46
CA PHE A 48 -4.89 13.96 0.80
C PHE A 48 -5.91 13.61 -0.28
N ILE A 49 -5.77 12.43 -0.88
CA ILE A 49 -6.67 11.92 -1.90
C ILE A 49 -7.68 11.01 -1.22
N ASN A 50 -8.98 11.31 -1.35
CA ASN A 50 -10.05 10.38 -0.94
C ASN A 50 -9.99 9.14 -1.83
N ILE A 51 -9.94 7.96 -1.22
CA ILE A 51 -9.80 6.69 -1.95
C ILE A 51 -11.13 6.11 -2.44
N ASP A 52 -12.28 6.56 -1.95
CA ASP A 52 -13.60 5.98 -2.23
C ASP A 52 -13.85 5.86 -3.74
N GLY A 53 -14.14 4.65 -4.21
CA GLY A 53 -14.38 4.38 -5.63
C GLY A 53 -13.15 4.47 -6.55
N THR A 54 -11.95 4.71 -6.00
CA THR A 54 -10.69 4.72 -6.74
C THR A 54 -10.03 3.33 -6.77
N ALA A 55 -8.98 3.17 -7.57
CA ALA A 55 -8.15 1.96 -7.54
C ALA A 55 -7.42 1.74 -6.20
N TYR A 56 -7.34 2.78 -5.34
CA TYR A 56 -6.75 2.68 -4.01
C TYR A 56 -7.75 2.21 -2.94
N ASP A 57 -9.05 2.16 -3.26
CA ASP A 57 -10.07 1.68 -2.34
C ASP A 57 -9.90 0.17 -2.09
N SER A 58 -9.32 -0.14 -0.93
CA SER A 58 -9.17 -1.50 -0.39
C SER A 58 -9.88 -1.64 0.95
N GLN A 59 -10.97 -0.89 1.21
CA GLN A 59 -11.73 -1.00 2.46
C GLN A 59 -12.52 -2.31 2.54
N VAL A 60 -12.90 -2.84 1.39
CA VAL A 60 -13.38 -4.21 1.21
C VAL A 60 -12.23 -5.04 0.65
N ALA A 61 -12.06 -6.27 1.14
CA ALA A 61 -11.02 -7.17 0.63
C ALA A 61 -11.19 -7.37 -0.88
N LYS A 62 -10.23 -6.88 -1.65
CA LYS A 62 -10.18 -7.02 -3.11
C LYS A 62 -8.91 -7.79 -3.47
N ARG A 63 -8.96 -8.57 -4.55
CA ARG A 63 -7.72 -9.06 -5.16
C ARG A 63 -6.93 -7.85 -5.63
N SER A 64 -5.62 -7.90 -5.47
CA SER A 64 -4.71 -6.87 -5.97
C SER A 64 -4.75 -6.87 -7.50
N GLU A 65 -5.74 -6.20 -8.09
CA GLU A 65 -5.83 -5.96 -9.53
C GLU A 65 -5.00 -4.70 -9.87
N LEU A 66 -3.69 -4.77 -9.66
CA LEU A 66 -2.77 -3.67 -9.99
C LEU A 66 -2.45 -3.64 -11.49
N THR A 67 -3.45 -3.71 -12.37
CA THR A 67 -3.27 -3.69 -13.83
C THR A 67 -2.96 -2.29 -14.40
N GLY A 68 -2.68 -1.30 -13.54
CA GLY A 68 -2.39 0.08 -13.95
C GLY A 68 -1.51 0.91 -12.99
N MET A 69 -1.02 0.35 -11.89
CA MET A 69 -0.31 1.12 -10.86
C MET A 69 1.17 0.76 -10.81
N LYS A 70 1.99 1.59 -11.46
CA LYS A 70 3.43 1.34 -11.68
C LYS A 70 4.32 1.47 -10.43
N ARG A 71 3.81 1.91 -9.28
CA ARG A 71 4.50 1.95 -7.97
C ARG A 71 3.49 2.33 -6.90
N MET A 72 3.46 1.57 -5.80
CA MET A 72 2.69 1.91 -4.60
C MET A 72 3.65 1.89 -3.41
N THR A 73 3.93 3.07 -2.85
CA THR A 73 4.70 3.23 -1.61
C THR A 73 3.71 3.48 -0.49
N ILE A 74 3.42 2.44 0.30
CA ILE A 74 2.59 2.56 1.50
C ILE A 74 3.51 2.89 2.68
N VAL A 75 3.44 4.12 3.19
CA VAL A 75 4.09 4.50 4.44
C VAL A 75 3.07 4.30 5.56
N GLY A 76 3.12 3.15 6.23
CA GLY A 76 2.29 2.86 7.40
C GLY A 76 2.83 3.55 8.65
N TRP A 77 2.02 4.39 9.27
CA TRP A 77 2.27 4.98 10.59
C TRP A 77 1.61 4.10 11.66
N ALA A 78 2.40 3.56 12.60
CA ALA A 78 1.88 2.94 13.81
C ALA A 78 2.71 3.42 15.01
N ALA A 79 2.20 4.42 15.73
CA ALA A 79 2.68 4.79 17.04
C ALA A 79 1.85 4.05 18.10
N ARG A 80 2.47 3.14 18.86
CA ARG A 80 1.99 2.74 20.18
C ARG A 80 3.05 3.14 21.19
N PHE A 81 2.63 3.91 22.19
CA PHE A 81 3.39 4.27 23.37
C PHE A 81 3.68 3.03 24.24
#